data_AF-A0A1K1SNG0-F1
#
_entry.id   AF-A0A1K1SNG0-F1
#
_cell.length_a   1.000
_cell.length_b   1.000
_cell.length_c   1.000
_cell.angle_alpha   90.00
_cell.angle_beta   90.00
_cell.angle_gamma   90.00
#
_symmetry.space_group_name_H-M   'P 1'
#
loop_
_entity.id
_entity.type
_entity.pdbx_description
1 polymer ?
#
loop_
_entity_poly.entity_id
_entity_poly.type
_entity_poly.pdbx_seq_one_letter_code
_entity_poly.pdbx_strand_id
1 'polypeptide(L)'
;MRLSILEHGHRRRARLFLAVTGKLSGVPSPDIVKFLLYRPGFLTRPLLELTAPAMRGPSYWTAGEREYLAMSTARVHECPFCVVTHAELTRIAGHGEVDPDRPADARPELLAVQRFLADVSRAADPDPAPVRDLPGQAVAEALKVNLVWNIVNRLANAFGFELLDGQLKTGTRALHRAGYRFPGFLLAAGPDDLRESVFEQPAHTSPELRRAAATGDGLEPPWRDYAASVRDASHRVTDDDVRRLVAAGHTEDEIFEVTVAAAVGAALRSFDAGRAALKQD
;
A
#
# COMPACT_ATOMS: atom_id res chain seq x y z
N MET A 1 -16.17 -3.00 -0.41
CA MET A 1 -15.03 -3.74 0.19
C MET A 1 -15.49 -4.93 1.03
N ARG A 2 -14.60 -5.92 1.24
CA ARG A 2 -14.89 -7.18 1.97
C ARG A 2 -15.21 -7.01 3.46
N LEU A 3 -14.70 -5.94 4.08
CA LEU A 3 -15.04 -5.58 5.45
C LEU A 3 -16.08 -4.45 5.43
N SER A 4 -17.25 -4.71 6.00
CA SER A 4 -18.37 -3.75 6.04
C SER A 4 -18.06 -2.50 6.88
N ILE A 5 -17.17 -2.62 7.88
CA ILE A 5 -16.65 -1.50 8.67
C ILE A 5 -15.89 -0.47 7.84
N LEU A 6 -15.30 -0.87 6.71
CA LEU A 6 -14.59 0.04 5.82
C LEU A 6 -15.56 0.89 4.97
N GLU A 7 -16.84 0.54 4.95
CA GLU A 7 -17.90 1.32 4.30
C GLU A 7 -18.66 2.19 5.30
N HIS A 8 -18.91 1.66 6.51
CA HIS A 8 -19.88 2.25 7.46
C HIS A 8 -19.28 2.65 8.81
N GLY A 9 -18.11 2.10 9.18
CA GLY A 9 -17.48 2.22 10.50
C GLY A 9 -16.74 3.53 10.74
N HIS A 10 -16.92 4.55 9.90
CA HIS A 10 -16.19 5.80 10.01
C HIS A 10 -16.71 6.73 11.11
N ARG A 11 -15.79 7.50 11.71
CA ARG A 11 -16.11 8.60 12.64
C ARG A 11 -16.98 9.66 11.96
N ARG A 12 -17.80 10.39 12.74
CA ARG A 12 -18.75 11.39 12.23
C ARG A 12 -18.13 12.39 11.23
N ARG A 13 -16.94 12.93 11.55
CA ARG A 13 -16.22 13.87 10.68
C ARG A 13 -15.80 13.27 9.34
N ALA A 14 -15.38 12.00 9.33
CA ALA A 14 -15.02 11.28 8.12
C ALA A 14 -16.25 10.96 7.27
N ARG A 15 -17.37 10.52 7.89
CA ARG A 15 -18.64 10.31 7.18
C ARG A 15 -19.14 11.57 6.48
N LEU A 16 -19.09 12.71 7.19
CA LEU A 16 -19.47 13.99 6.61
C LEU A 16 -18.57 14.36 5.41
N PHE A 17 -17.26 14.19 5.55
CA PHE A 17 -16.32 14.44 4.46
C PHE A 17 -16.58 13.54 3.24
N LEU A 18 -16.75 12.23 3.43
CA LEU A 18 -17.05 11.28 2.35
C LEU A 18 -18.35 11.66 1.63
N ALA A 19 -19.41 11.97 2.38
CA ALA A 19 -20.70 12.36 1.82
C ALA A 19 -20.61 13.67 1.00
N VAL A 20 -19.94 14.69 1.54
CA VAL A 20 -19.79 16.00 0.86
C VAL A 20 -18.93 15.86 -0.38
N THR A 21 -17.77 15.22 -0.28
CA THR A 21 -16.86 15.07 -1.42
C THR A 21 -17.45 14.20 -2.52
N GLY A 22 -18.15 13.12 -2.18
CA GLY A 22 -18.86 12.28 -3.15
C GLY A 22 -19.99 13.02 -3.86
N LYS A 23 -20.73 13.88 -3.15
CA LYS A 23 -21.76 14.73 -3.77
C LYS A 23 -21.17 15.77 -4.72
N LEU A 24 -20.04 16.38 -4.35
CA LEU A 24 -19.37 17.40 -5.17
C LEU A 24 -18.70 16.81 -6.41
N SER A 25 -18.10 15.63 -6.31
CA SER A 25 -17.45 14.94 -7.44
C SER A 25 -18.45 14.24 -8.36
N GLY A 26 -19.69 14.01 -7.91
CA GLY A 26 -20.69 13.23 -8.63
C GLY A 26 -20.39 11.73 -8.68
N VAL A 27 -19.38 11.25 -7.94
CA VAL A 27 -18.98 9.85 -7.88
C VAL A 27 -18.75 9.43 -6.42
N PRO A 28 -19.11 8.19 -6.01
CA PRO A 28 -18.82 7.71 -4.67
C PRO A 28 -17.34 7.84 -4.33
N SER A 29 -17.01 8.05 -3.05
CA SER A 29 -15.62 8.09 -2.61
C SER A 29 -14.89 6.78 -2.97
N PRO A 30 -13.67 6.83 -3.52
CA PRO A 30 -12.89 5.64 -3.81
C PRO A 30 -12.59 4.82 -2.55
N ASP A 31 -12.48 3.50 -2.69
CA ASP A 31 -12.24 2.57 -1.57
C ASP A 31 -10.97 2.90 -0.79
N ILE A 32 -9.89 3.30 -1.48
CA ILE A 32 -8.66 3.80 -0.84
C ILE A 32 -8.94 4.97 0.11
N VAL A 33 -9.85 5.89 -0.24
CA VAL A 33 -10.18 7.04 0.62
C VAL A 33 -10.95 6.59 1.86
N LYS A 34 -11.91 5.67 1.70
CA LYS A 34 -12.67 5.12 2.82
C LYS A 34 -11.74 4.37 3.79
N PHE A 35 -10.89 3.49 3.26
CA PHE A 35 -9.85 2.79 4.01
C PHE A 35 -8.95 3.75 4.78
N LEU A 36 -8.39 4.78 4.13
CA LEU A 36 -7.51 5.75 4.80
C LEU A 36 -8.23 6.52 5.92
N LEU A 37 -9.55 6.64 5.87
CA LEU A 37 -10.35 7.33 6.90
C LEU A 37 -10.90 6.40 7.98
N TYR A 38 -10.75 5.08 7.82
CA TYR A 38 -11.07 4.10 8.85
C TYR A 38 -9.92 3.99 9.85
N ARG A 39 -10.20 4.28 11.13
CA ARG A 39 -9.23 4.26 12.24
C ARG A 39 -7.82 4.80 11.87
N PRO A 40 -7.70 6.05 11.38
CA PRO A 40 -6.46 6.53 10.76
C PRO A 40 -5.24 6.65 11.71
N GLY A 41 -5.44 6.55 13.02
CA GLY A 41 -4.33 6.46 13.98
C GLY A 41 -3.62 5.11 13.97
N PHE A 42 -4.26 4.07 13.40
CA PHE A 42 -3.71 2.72 13.35
C PHE A 42 -2.66 2.51 12.25
N LEU A 43 -2.80 3.18 11.10
CA LEU A 43 -1.94 3.00 9.94
C LEU A 43 -1.81 4.26 9.08
N THR A 44 -2.91 4.98 8.85
CA THR A 44 -2.97 6.04 7.83
C THR A 44 -1.93 7.12 8.04
N ARG A 45 -1.75 7.60 9.28
CA ARG A 45 -0.78 8.68 9.57
C ARG A 45 0.65 8.30 9.17
N PRO A 46 1.27 7.24 9.72
CA PRO A 46 2.62 6.84 9.34
C PRO A 46 2.72 6.43 7.86
N LEU A 47 1.68 5.81 7.29
CA LEU A 47 1.66 5.47 5.87
C LEU A 47 1.74 6.71 4.97
N LEU A 48 0.98 7.77 5.28
CA LEU A 48 0.99 9.00 4.48
C LEU A 48 2.27 9.83 4.68
N GLU A 49 2.84 9.83 5.88
CA GLU A 49 4.17 10.44 6.15
C GLU A 49 5.29 9.76 5.35
N LEU A 50 5.16 8.45 5.04
CA LEU A 50 6.04 7.77 4.10
C LEU A 50 5.69 8.08 2.64
N THR A 51 4.40 8.05 2.30
CA THR A 51 3.92 8.13 0.91
C THR A 51 4.19 9.49 0.26
N ALA A 52 3.86 10.59 0.93
CA ALA A 52 3.95 11.91 0.30
C ALA A 52 5.39 12.31 -0.06
N PRO A 53 6.39 12.16 0.83
CA PRO A 53 7.80 12.35 0.46
C PRO A 53 8.28 11.36 -0.59
N ALA A 54 7.93 10.08 -0.48
CA ALA A 54 8.36 9.07 -1.45
C ALA A 54 7.87 9.40 -2.86
N MET A 55 6.61 9.85 -3.01
CA MET A 55 5.98 10.07 -4.31
C MET A 55 6.13 11.48 -4.88
N ARG A 56 6.33 12.51 -4.03
CA ARG A 56 6.36 13.92 -4.46
C ARG A 56 7.51 14.74 -3.87
N GLY A 57 8.30 14.19 -2.95
CA GLY A 57 9.51 14.85 -2.44
C GLY A 57 10.63 14.91 -3.49
N PRO A 58 11.72 15.64 -3.20
CA PRO A 58 12.94 15.62 -4.00
C PRO A 58 13.45 14.18 -4.19
N SER A 59 13.82 13.82 -5.41
CA SER A 59 14.27 12.47 -5.75
C SER A 59 15.05 12.46 -7.06
N TYR A 60 15.92 11.46 -7.23
CA TYR A 60 16.52 11.09 -8.51
C TYR A 60 15.47 10.69 -9.57
N TRP A 61 14.33 10.16 -9.11
CA TRP A 61 13.23 9.70 -9.96
C TRP A 61 12.20 10.80 -10.16
N THR A 62 11.76 10.99 -11.40
CA THR A 62 10.68 11.94 -11.69
C THR A 62 9.38 11.50 -11.01
N ALA A 63 8.38 12.39 -10.94
CA ALA A 63 7.07 12.00 -10.43
C ALA A 63 6.45 10.88 -11.27
N GLY A 64 6.51 10.95 -12.61
CA GLY A 64 6.04 9.91 -13.51
C GLY A 64 6.76 8.57 -13.34
N GLU A 65 8.09 8.59 -13.19
CA GLU A 65 8.89 7.39 -12.93
C GLU A 65 8.48 6.70 -11.61
N ARG A 66 8.22 7.47 -10.56
CA ARG A 66 7.77 6.91 -9.28
C ARG A 66 6.37 6.29 -9.37
N GLU A 67 5.46 6.88 -10.14
CA GLU A 67 4.16 6.26 -10.45
C GLU A 67 4.32 4.96 -11.25
N TYR A 68 5.27 4.94 -12.19
CA TYR A 68 5.57 3.73 -12.94
C TYR A 68 6.14 2.60 -12.05
N LEU A 69 7.02 2.94 -11.09
CA LEU A 69 7.52 1.97 -10.11
C LEU A 69 6.41 1.48 -9.17
N ALA A 70 5.46 2.34 -8.81
CA ALA A 70 4.26 1.98 -8.07
C ALA A 70 3.37 1.00 -8.87
N MET A 71 3.11 1.31 -10.16
CA MET A 71 2.39 0.43 -11.08
C MET A 71 3.10 -0.92 -11.24
N SER A 72 4.42 -0.92 -11.38
CA SER A 72 5.23 -2.13 -11.53
C SER A 72 5.15 -3.02 -10.28
N THR A 73 5.20 -2.42 -9.09
CA THR A 73 4.99 -3.14 -7.82
C THR A 73 3.57 -3.73 -7.75
N ALA A 74 2.55 -2.98 -8.21
CA ALA A 74 1.17 -3.47 -8.27
C ALA A 74 0.99 -4.65 -9.24
N ARG A 75 1.75 -4.70 -10.33
CA ARG A 75 1.76 -5.87 -11.24
C ARG A 75 2.35 -7.11 -10.56
N VAL A 76 3.38 -6.95 -9.72
CA VAL A 76 3.95 -8.07 -8.94
C VAL A 76 2.92 -8.66 -7.97
N HIS A 77 2.13 -7.80 -7.34
CA HIS A 77 1.09 -8.22 -6.39
C HIS A 77 -0.24 -8.58 -7.04
N GLU A 78 -0.34 -8.54 -8.37
CA GLU A 78 -1.60 -8.77 -9.10
C GLU A 78 -2.74 -7.90 -8.57
N CYS A 79 -2.50 -6.58 -8.43
CA CYS A 79 -3.46 -5.62 -7.87
C CYS A 79 -4.10 -4.72 -8.95
N PRO A 80 -5.29 -5.06 -9.49
CA PRO A 80 -5.87 -4.35 -10.63
C PRO A 80 -6.17 -2.88 -10.33
N PHE A 81 -6.70 -2.59 -9.13
CA PHE A 81 -7.00 -1.23 -8.68
C PHE A 81 -5.77 -0.33 -8.79
N CYS A 82 -4.64 -0.78 -8.26
CA CYS A 82 -3.40 -0.02 -8.28
C CYS A 82 -2.75 0.01 -9.66
N VAL A 83 -2.78 -1.08 -10.43
CA VAL A 83 -2.23 -1.09 -11.81
C VAL A 83 -2.91 -0.03 -12.67
N VAL A 84 -4.25 0.02 -12.68
CA VAL A 84 -5.01 0.98 -13.49
C VAL A 84 -4.79 2.41 -12.98
N THR A 85 -4.87 2.61 -11.66
CA THR A 85 -4.72 3.94 -11.05
C THR A 85 -3.33 4.53 -11.31
N HIS A 86 -2.27 3.73 -11.13
CA HIS A 86 -0.91 4.22 -11.33
C HIS A 86 -0.53 4.36 -12.80
N ALA A 87 -1.07 3.55 -13.72
CA ALA A 87 -0.92 3.78 -15.15
C ALA A 87 -1.43 5.19 -15.53
N GLU A 88 -2.60 5.57 -15.04
CA GLU A 88 -3.14 6.93 -15.27
C GLU A 88 -2.30 8.01 -14.58
N LEU A 89 -1.83 7.77 -13.35
CA LEU A 89 -0.95 8.73 -12.67
C LEU A 89 0.40 8.89 -13.34
N THR A 90 0.97 7.84 -13.94
CA THR A 90 2.18 7.94 -14.77
C THR A 90 1.95 8.89 -15.93
N ARG A 91 0.81 8.81 -16.62
CA ARG A 91 0.46 9.73 -17.72
C ARG A 91 0.23 11.17 -17.25
N ILE A 92 -0.37 11.35 -16.08
CA ILE A 92 -0.66 12.69 -15.53
C ILE A 92 0.60 13.36 -14.97
N ALA A 93 1.45 12.59 -14.28
CA ALA A 93 2.60 13.11 -13.55
C ALA A 93 3.90 13.12 -14.36
N GLY A 94 3.96 12.39 -15.47
CA GLY A 94 5.08 12.37 -16.40
C GLY A 94 4.99 13.47 -17.47
N HIS A 95 6.14 13.77 -18.05
CA HIS A 95 6.33 14.65 -19.20
C HIS A 95 6.88 13.87 -20.42
N GLY A 96 6.66 12.55 -20.46
CA GLY A 96 7.08 11.66 -21.53
C GLY A 96 8.30 10.81 -21.22
N GLU A 97 8.82 10.85 -20.00
CA GLU A 97 10.00 10.06 -19.57
C GLU A 97 9.68 8.56 -19.47
N VAL A 98 8.42 8.21 -19.25
CA VAL A 98 7.93 6.83 -19.20
C VAL A 98 6.49 6.75 -19.68
N ASP A 99 6.23 5.77 -20.55
CA ASP A 99 4.89 5.41 -21.02
C ASP A 99 4.50 4.07 -20.36
N PRO A 100 3.39 4.01 -19.57
CA PRO A 100 2.98 2.78 -18.89
C PRO A 100 2.61 1.63 -19.85
N ASP A 101 2.29 1.96 -21.11
CA ASP A 101 1.93 1.00 -22.16
C ASP A 101 3.15 0.60 -23.01
N ARG A 102 4.23 1.39 -22.99
CA ARG A 102 5.51 1.11 -23.67
C ARG A 102 6.70 1.26 -22.72
N PRO A 103 6.77 0.45 -21.65
CA PRO A 103 7.79 0.60 -20.62
C PRO A 103 9.22 0.40 -21.13
N ALA A 104 9.41 -0.37 -22.21
CA ALA A 104 10.72 -0.64 -22.80
C ALA A 104 11.44 0.62 -23.33
N ASP A 105 10.70 1.70 -23.56
CA ASP A 105 11.24 2.97 -24.05
C ASP A 105 11.81 3.85 -22.92
N ALA A 106 11.60 3.46 -21.65
CA ALA A 106 12.14 4.18 -20.50
C ALA A 106 13.67 4.01 -20.39
N ARG A 107 14.31 4.96 -19.69
CA ARG A 107 15.76 4.94 -19.51
C ARG A 107 16.26 3.66 -18.81
N PRO A 108 17.47 3.16 -19.14
CA PRO A 108 18.01 1.92 -18.58
C PRO A 108 18.02 1.88 -17.05
N GLU A 109 18.27 3.01 -16.39
CA GLU A 109 18.32 3.14 -14.93
C GLU A 109 16.96 2.80 -14.29
N LEU A 110 15.86 3.26 -14.91
CA LEU A 110 14.52 2.97 -14.43
C LEU A 110 14.18 1.48 -14.59
N LEU A 111 14.58 0.89 -15.71
CA LEU A 111 14.36 -0.54 -15.98
C LEU A 111 15.21 -1.43 -15.06
N ALA A 112 16.44 -1.02 -14.77
CA ALA A 112 17.32 -1.66 -13.80
C ALA A 112 16.70 -1.68 -12.40
N VAL A 113 16.30 -0.51 -11.88
CA VAL A 113 15.70 -0.45 -10.54
C VAL A 113 14.34 -1.15 -10.50
N GLN A 114 13.53 -1.08 -11.57
CA GLN A 114 12.24 -1.78 -11.65
C GLN A 114 12.41 -3.30 -11.52
N ARG A 115 13.41 -3.89 -12.18
CA ARG A 115 13.71 -5.33 -12.07
C ARG A 115 14.13 -5.69 -10.65
N PHE A 116 15.02 -4.90 -10.05
CA PHE A 116 15.44 -5.10 -8.66
C PHE A 116 14.26 -5.02 -7.68
N LEU A 117 13.39 -4.02 -7.78
CA LEU A 117 12.21 -3.91 -6.91
C LEU A 117 11.22 -5.07 -7.11
N ALA A 118 11.13 -5.59 -8.33
CA ALA A 118 10.29 -6.74 -8.63
C ALA A 118 10.84 -8.03 -8.00
N ASP A 119 12.16 -8.17 -7.91
CA ASP A 119 12.82 -9.26 -7.19
C ASP A 119 12.64 -9.12 -5.67
N VAL A 120 12.93 -7.93 -5.11
CA VAL A 120 12.68 -7.55 -3.70
C VAL A 120 11.25 -7.85 -3.25
N SER A 121 10.28 -7.68 -4.15
CA SER A 121 8.86 -7.91 -3.85
C SER A 121 8.45 -9.39 -3.85
N ARG A 122 9.25 -10.27 -4.46
CA ARG A 122 8.98 -11.72 -4.61
C ARG A 122 9.87 -12.60 -3.74
N ALA A 123 11.12 -12.21 -3.53
CA ALA A 123 12.16 -13.01 -2.90
C ALA A 123 12.63 -12.42 -1.57
N ALA A 124 13.19 -13.28 -0.72
CA ALA A 124 13.84 -12.89 0.53
C ALA A 124 15.33 -12.50 0.35
N ASP A 125 15.92 -12.79 -0.81
CA ASP A 125 17.35 -12.55 -1.13
C ASP A 125 17.48 -11.94 -2.53
N PRO A 126 17.26 -10.62 -2.68
CA PRO A 126 17.23 -9.97 -3.99
C PRO A 126 18.63 -9.73 -4.55
N ASP A 127 18.83 -9.99 -5.84
CA ASP A 127 20.11 -9.76 -6.54
C ASP A 127 20.37 -8.25 -6.74
N PRO A 128 21.43 -7.67 -6.15
CA PRO A 128 21.75 -6.24 -6.31
C PRO A 128 22.41 -5.91 -7.65
N ALA A 129 22.84 -6.89 -8.44
CA ALA A 129 23.59 -6.67 -9.69
C ALA A 129 22.91 -5.68 -10.66
N PRO A 130 21.57 -5.68 -10.86
CA PRO A 130 20.92 -4.73 -11.76
C PRO A 130 21.09 -3.26 -11.35
N VAL A 131 21.33 -2.97 -10.07
CA VAL A 131 21.35 -1.60 -9.53
C VAL A 131 22.73 -1.15 -9.07
N ARG A 132 23.78 -1.97 -9.28
CA ARG A 132 25.16 -1.69 -8.83
C ARG A 132 25.69 -0.36 -9.37
N ASP A 133 25.37 -0.02 -10.61
CA ASP A 133 25.84 1.22 -11.25
C ASP A 133 24.97 2.45 -10.93
N LEU A 134 23.89 2.28 -10.17
CA LEU A 134 23.02 3.39 -9.77
C LEU A 134 23.54 4.08 -8.50
N PRO A 135 23.32 5.41 -8.36
CA PRO A 135 23.57 6.08 -7.09
C PRO A 135 22.78 5.40 -5.97
N GLY A 136 23.44 5.03 -4.87
CA GLY A 136 22.79 4.32 -3.75
C GLY A 136 21.57 5.06 -3.18
N GLN A 137 21.59 6.40 -3.21
CA GLN A 137 20.42 7.22 -2.85
C GLN A 137 19.22 6.97 -3.79
N ALA A 138 19.43 6.85 -5.10
CA ALA A 138 18.37 6.58 -6.06
C ALA A 138 17.71 5.22 -5.77
N VAL A 139 18.51 4.19 -5.48
CA VAL A 139 17.98 2.87 -5.11
C VAL A 139 17.21 2.93 -3.79
N ALA A 140 17.72 3.65 -2.79
CA ALA A 140 17.05 3.83 -1.51
C ALA A 140 15.70 4.58 -1.64
N GLU A 141 15.61 5.57 -2.53
CA GLU A 141 14.37 6.28 -2.83
C GLU A 141 13.35 5.36 -3.53
N ALA A 142 13.80 4.54 -4.47
CA ALA A 142 12.97 3.55 -5.15
C ALA A 142 12.44 2.46 -4.19
N LEU A 143 13.26 2.01 -3.24
CA LEU A 143 12.85 1.07 -2.18
C LEU A 143 11.75 1.67 -1.29
N LYS A 144 11.76 2.98 -1.01
CA LYS A 144 10.68 3.64 -0.24
C LYS A 144 9.37 3.65 -1.02
N VAL A 145 9.42 3.90 -2.34
CA VAL A 145 8.25 3.77 -3.22
C VAL A 145 7.72 2.34 -3.18
N ASN A 146 8.61 1.34 -3.32
CA ASN A 146 8.22 -0.06 -3.24
C ASN A 146 7.59 -0.41 -1.89
N LEU A 147 8.16 0.00 -0.75
CA LEU A 147 7.60 -0.26 0.58
C LEU A 147 6.14 0.21 0.69
N VAL A 148 5.86 1.45 0.27
CA VAL A 148 4.51 2.02 0.32
C VAL A 148 3.53 1.19 -0.51
N TRP A 149 3.87 0.91 -1.78
CA TRP A 149 2.95 0.24 -2.68
C TRP A 149 2.84 -1.25 -2.40
N ASN A 150 3.88 -1.88 -1.88
CA ASN A 150 3.88 -3.26 -1.40
C ASN A 150 2.87 -3.44 -0.22
N ILE A 151 2.74 -2.44 0.67
CA ILE A 151 1.67 -2.39 1.69
C ILE A 151 0.31 -2.19 1.02
N VAL A 152 0.14 -1.10 0.25
CA VAL A 152 -1.16 -0.71 -0.29
C VAL A 152 -1.73 -1.77 -1.24
N ASN A 153 -0.91 -2.42 -2.06
CA ASN A 153 -1.36 -3.46 -2.99
C ASN A 153 -1.92 -4.67 -2.24
N ARG A 154 -1.25 -5.12 -1.17
CA ARG A 154 -1.75 -6.22 -0.33
C ARG A 154 -3.07 -5.87 0.34
N LEU A 155 -3.19 -4.65 0.85
CA LEU A 155 -4.43 -4.19 1.49
C LEU A 155 -5.57 -4.01 0.50
N ALA A 156 -5.29 -3.42 -0.66
CA ALA A 156 -6.27 -3.27 -1.74
C ALA A 156 -6.79 -4.63 -2.20
N ASN A 157 -5.89 -5.60 -2.37
CA ASN A 157 -6.27 -6.97 -2.72
C ASN A 157 -7.04 -7.66 -1.61
N ALA A 158 -6.58 -7.60 -0.35
CA ALA A 158 -7.22 -8.29 0.78
C ALA A 158 -8.62 -7.71 1.08
N PHE A 159 -8.76 -6.39 1.04
CA PHE A 159 -10.05 -5.72 1.29
C PHE A 159 -10.94 -5.62 0.05
N GLY A 160 -10.46 -6.05 -1.12
CA GLY A 160 -11.25 -6.11 -2.35
C GLY A 160 -11.63 -4.72 -2.82
N PHE A 161 -10.61 -3.87 -3.05
CA PHE A 161 -10.83 -2.53 -3.60
C PHE A 161 -11.31 -2.63 -5.03
N GLU A 162 -12.35 -1.88 -5.33
CA GLU A 162 -12.88 -1.74 -6.68
C GLU A 162 -12.72 -0.31 -7.16
N LEU A 163 -12.48 -0.17 -8.47
CA LEU A 163 -12.48 1.11 -9.14
C LEU A 163 -13.81 1.25 -9.87
N LEU A 164 -14.73 2.05 -9.33
CA LEU A 164 -16.04 2.28 -9.92
C LEU A 164 -15.96 3.24 -11.10
N ASP A 165 -16.96 3.17 -11.98
CA ASP A 165 -17.09 4.07 -13.12
C ASP A 165 -17.01 5.55 -12.70
N GLY A 166 -16.23 6.32 -13.46
CA GLY A 166 -16.01 7.74 -13.19
C GLY A 166 -15.01 8.07 -12.06
N GLN A 167 -14.59 7.09 -11.25
CA GLN A 167 -13.64 7.36 -10.17
C GLN A 167 -12.21 7.59 -10.67
N LEU A 168 -11.79 6.92 -11.75
CA LEU A 168 -10.40 6.96 -12.20
C LEU A 168 -9.89 8.39 -12.43
N LYS A 169 -10.47 9.10 -13.40
CA LYS A 169 -9.98 10.44 -13.81
C LYS A 169 -10.12 11.47 -12.70
N THR A 170 -11.25 11.46 -11.99
CA THR A 170 -11.50 12.43 -10.91
C THR A 170 -10.58 12.15 -9.72
N GLY A 171 -10.42 10.89 -9.35
CA GLY A 171 -9.57 10.45 -8.25
C GLY A 171 -8.09 10.71 -8.51
N THR A 172 -7.55 10.34 -9.67
CA THR A 172 -6.14 10.54 -10.00
C THR A 172 -5.77 12.01 -10.13
N ARG A 173 -6.64 12.86 -10.69
CA ARG A 173 -6.43 14.32 -10.72
C ARG A 173 -6.42 14.92 -9.33
N ALA A 174 -7.37 14.54 -8.47
CA ALA A 174 -7.41 15.01 -7.09
C ALA A 174 -6.16 14.57 -6.31
N LEU A 175 -5.77 13.30 -6.46
CA LEU A 175 -4.58 12.73 -5.82
C LEU A 175 -3.29 13.40 -6.30
N HIS A 176 -3.13 13.59 -7.61
CA HIS A 176 -1.99 14.29 -8.20
C HIS A 176 -1.88 15.72 -7.67
N ARG A 177 -3.00 16.47 -7.64
CA ARG A 177 -3.04 17.84 -7.10
C ARG A 177 -2.74 17.89 -5.60
N ALA A 178 -3.25 16.95 -4.82
CA ALA A 178 -3.02 16.90 -3.38
C ALA A 178 -1.60 16.40 -3.01
N GLY A 179 -0.94 15.70 -3.94
CA GLY A 179 0.39 15.14 -3.73
C GLY A 179 0.45 14.14 -2.58
N TYR A 180 -0.53 13.23 -2.52
CA TYR A 180 -0.68 12.22 -1.46
C TYR A 180 -0.88 12.75 -0.04
N ARG A 181 -1.23 14.04 0.12
CA ARG A 181 -1.55 14.61 1.44
C ARG A 181 -3.05 14.55 1.70
N PHE A 182 -3.40 14.30 2.96
CA PHE A 182 -4.78 14.36 3.46
C PHE A 182 -4.97 15.54 4.41
N PRO A 183 -6.18 16.09 4.52
CA PRO A 183 -6.49 17.10 5.53
C PRO A 183 -6.22 16.58 6.94
N GLY A 184 -5.31 17.24 7.68
CA GLY A 184 -4.86 16.77 9.00
C GLY A 184 -5.97 16.58 10.03
N PHE A 185 -7.05 17.38 9.96
CA PHE A 185 -8.20 17.24 10.86
C PHE A 185 -8.97 15.93 10.67
N LEU A 186 -8.81 15.25 9.53
CA LEU A 186 -9.40 13.92 9.29
C LEU A 186 -8.55 12.82 9.91
N LEU A 187 -7.23 13.01 9.91
CA LEU A 187 -6.26 12.11 10.53
C LEU A 187 -6.42 12.16 12.06
N ALA A 188 -6.26 11.02 12.72
CA ALA A 188 -6.22 10.96 14.18
C ALA A 188 -4.78 11.18 14.65
N ALA A 189 -4.59 11.55 15.92
CA ALA A 189 -3.29 11.41 16.57
C ALA A 189 -2.92 9.92 16.64
N GLY A 190 -1.62 9.64 16.64
CA GLY A 190 -1.04 8.30 16.67
C GLY A 190 0.47 8.40 16.42
N PRO A 191 1.24 7.31 16.58
CA PRO A 191 2.67 7.32 16.32
C PRO A 191 3.01 7.73 14.88
N ASP A 192 4.16 8.38 14.69
CA ASP A 192 4.71 8.69 13.37
C ASP A 192 5.50 7.51 12.79
N ASP A 193 5.96 6.58 13.63
CA ASP A 193 6.63 5.36 13.19
C ASP A 193 5.62 4.27 12.82
N LEU A 194 5.82 3.66 11.65
CA LEU A 194 4.93 2.63 11.11
C LEU A 194 4.93 1.35 11.96
N ARG A 195 6.09 0.94 12.51
CA ARG A 195 6.19 -0.28 13.31
C ARG A 195 5.54 -0.07 14.68
N GLU A 196 5.83 1.04 15.35
CA GLU A 196 5.20 1.40 16.63
C GLU A 196 3.68 1.48 16.48
N SER A 197 3.21 2.16 15.44
CA SER A 197 1.78 2.26 15.15
C SER A 197 1.18 0.87 14.92
N VAL A 198 1.69 0.08 13.99
CA VAL A 198 1.00 -1.15 13.57
C VAL A 198 1.19 -2.31 14.55
N PHE A 199 2.30 -2.38 15.31
CA PHE A 199 2.61 -3.56 16.13
C PHE A 199 2.52 -3.33 17.63
N GLU A 200 2.63 -2.09 18.11
CA GLU A 200 2.80 -1.82 19.54
C GLU A 200 1.61 -1.10 20.17
N GLN A 201 0.99 -0.16 19.45
CA GLN A 201 -0.05 0.68 20.04
C GLN A 201 -1.28 -0.11 20.54
N PRO A 202 -2.02 0.37 21.55
CA PRO A 202 -3.28 -0.23 21.98
C PRO A 202 -4.28 -0.35 20.81
N ALA A 203 -4.87 -1.54 20.66
CA ALA A 203 -5.74 -1.90 19.54
C ALA A 203 -6.75 -2.96 19.99
N HIS A 204 -7.58 -3.49 19.08
CA HIS A 204 -8.50 -4.58 19.38
C HIS A 204 -7.77 -5.93 19.52
N THR A 205 -6.67 -6.09 18.79
CA THR A 205 -5.78 -7.25 18.83
C THR A 205 -4.55 -6.98 19.70
N SER A 206 -3.99 -8.04 20.28
CA SER A 206 -2.78 -7.92 21.08
C SER A 206 -1.55 -7.63 20.19
N PRO A 207 -0.50 -6.96 20.72
CA PRO A 207 0.78 -6.83 20.05
C PRO A 207 1.36 -8.17 19.58
N GLU A 208 1.23 -9.23 20.39
CA GLU A 208 1.72 -10.57 20.08
C GLU A 208 1.06 -11.13 18.83
N LEU A 209 -0.27 -11.03 18.73
CA LEU A 209 -1.01 -11.48 17.55
C LEU A 209 -0.60 -10.68 16.30
N ARG A 210 -0.42 -9.36 16.41
CA ARG A 210 -0.01 -8.53 15.27
C ARG A 210 1.42 -8.83 14.81
N ARG A 211 2.36 -9.05 15.74
CA ARG A 211 3.73 -9.48 15.37
C ARG A 211 3.74 -10.88 14.76
N ALA A 212 2.96 -11.81 15.29
CA ALA A 212 2.77 -13.14 14.71
C ALA A 212 2.15 -13.06 13.31
N ALA A 213 1.15 -12.20 13.10
CA ALA A 213 0.57 -11.89 11.80
C ALA A 213 1.60 -11.32 10.83
N ALA A 214 2.49 -10.45 11.32
CA ALA A 214 3.56 -9.86 10.55
C ALA A 214 4.51 -10.95 10.04
N THR A 215 5.08 -11.78 10.93
CA THR A 215 6.14 -12.74 10.56
C THR A 215 5.62 -14.06 10.00
N GLY A 216 4.45 -14.51 10.46
CA GLY A 216 3.90 -15.84 10.22
C GLY A 216 4.20 -16.85 11.33
N ASP A 217 5.00 -16.47 12.33
CA ASP A 217 5.43 -17.38 13.40
C ASP A 217 4.40 -17.42 14.54
N GLY A 218 4.10 -18.61 15.04
CA GLY A 218 3.27 -18.78 16.23
C GLY A 218 1.78 -18.48 16.07
N LEU A 219 1.27 -18.34 14.84
CA LEU A 219 -0.16 -18.24 14.58
C LEU A 219 -0.84 -19.61 14.60
N GLU A 220 -2.00 -19.69 15.21
CA GLU A 220 -2.90 -20.83 15.08
C GLU A 220 -4.00 -20.58 14.01
N PRO A 221 -4.58 -21.62 13.41
CA PRO A 221 -5.78 -21.46 12.58
C PRO A 221 -6.93 -20.82 13.39
N PRO A 222 -7.78 -19.96 12.78
CA PRO A 222 -7.79 -19.60 11.36
C PRO A 222 -6.80 -18.49 10.95
N TRP A 223 -6.12 -17.84 11.91
CA TRP A 223 -5.22 -16.72 11.61
C TRP A 223 -3.99 -17.11 10.78
N ARG A 224 -3.45 -18.31 11.01
CA ARG A 224 -2.30 -18.82 10.26
C ARG A 224 -2.51 -18.75 8.74
N ASP A 225 -3.61 -19.33 8.28
CA ASP A 225 -3.93 -19.46 6.85
C ASP A 225 -4.32 -18.12 6.24
N TYR A 226 -5.11 -17.32 6.98
CA TYR A 226 -5.52 -16.00 6.52
C TYR A 226 -4.34 -15.04 6.39
N ALA A 227 -3.50 -14.92 7.42
CA ALA A 227 -2.38 -14.00 7.41
C ALA A 227 -1.33 -14.44 6.37
N ALA A 228 -1.11 -15.75 6.16
CA ALA A 228 -0.29 -16.24 5.06
C ALA A 228 -0.83 -15.80 3.69
N SER A 229 -2.15 -15.92 3.48
CA SER A 229 -2.79 -15.45 2.25
C SER A 229 -2.57 -13.95 2.02
N VAL A 230 -2.71 -13.11 3.06
CA VAL A 230 -2.45 -11.66 2.95
C VAL A 230 -0.98 -11.36 2.63
N ARG A 231 -0.03 -12.08 3.23
CA ARG A 231 1.42 -11.85 3.02
C ARG A 231 1.89 -12.31 1.63
N ASP A 232 1.44 -13.47 1.21
CA ASP A 232 2.08 -14.23 0.13
C ASP A 232 1.23 -14.26 -1.15
N ALA A 233 -0.09 -14.12 -1.03
CA ALA A 233 -1.02 -14.26 -2.15
C ALA A 233 -2.28 -13.38 -1.98
N SER A 234 -2.11 -12.11 -1.59
CA SER A 234 -3.23 -11.23 -1.23
C SER A 234 -4.35 -11.15 -2.29
N HIS A 235 -4.01 -11.29 -3.57
CA HIS A 235 -4.96 -11.32 -4.70
C HIS A 235 -5.93 -12.52 -4.66
N ARG A 236 -5.64 -13.54 -3.86
CA ARG A 236 -6.48 -14.74 -3.67
C ARG A 236 -7.39 -14.66 -2.45
N VAL A 237 -7.29 -13.60 -1.63
CA VAL A 237 -8.19 -13.41 -0.50
C VAL A 237 -9.60 -13.16 -1.02
N THR A 238 -10.57 -13.86 -0.45
CA THR A 238 -11.98 -13.86 -0.85
C THR A 238 -12.90 -13.45 0.31
N ASP A 239 -14.18 -13.25 0.02
CA ASP A 239 -15.19 -13.02 1.06
C ASP A 239 -15.36 -14.23 1.98
N ASP A 240 -15.07 -15.43 1.50
CA ASP A 240 -15.16 -16.68 2.27
C ASP A 240 -14.10 -16.74 3.37
N ASP A 241 -12.92 -16.17 3.13
CA ASP A 241 -11.88 -16.03 4.16
C ASP A 241 -12.35 -15.15 5.31
N VAL A 242 -12.96 -14.00 5.00
CA VAL A 242 -13.54 -13.09 5.99
C VAL A 242 -14.70 -13.76 6.73
N ARG A 243 -15.62 -14.42 6.01
CA ARG A 243 -16.75 -15.13 6.62
C ARG A 243 -16.30 -16.23 7.59
N ARG A 244 -15.21 -16.95 7.27
CA ARG A 244 -14.63 -17.97 8.18
C ARG A 244 -14.09 -17.36 9.46
N LEU A 245 -13.41 -16.22 9.40
CA LEU A 245 -12.92 -15.51 10.59
C LEU A 245 -14.05 -15.00 11.47
N VAL A 246 -15.09 -14.42 10.85
CA VAL A 246 -16.29 -13.96 11.58
C VAL A 246 -17.02 -15.14 12.22
N ALA A 247 -17.17 -16.27 11.52
CA ALA A 247 -17.76 -17.49 12.07
C ALA A 247 -16.95 -18.09 13.23
N ALA A 248 -15.63 -17.85 13.26
CA ALA A 248 -14.75 -18.20 14.38
C ALA A 248 -14.83 -17.22 15.56
N GLY A 249 -15.66 -16.18 15.47
CA GLY A 249 -15.90 -15.21 16.54
C GLY A 249 -15.02 -13.95 16.50
N HIS A 250 -14.24 -13.76 15.43
CA HIS A 250 -13.42 -12.56 15.26
C HIS A 250 -14.25 -11.40 14.70
N THR A 251 -14.03 -10.21 15.27
CA THR A 251 -14.65 -8.96 14.81
C THR A 251 -13.98 -8.46 13.54
N GLU A 252 -14.70 -7.67 12.73
CA GLU A 252 -14.08 -7.05 11.54
C GLU A 252 -12.94 -6.09 11.93
N ASP A 253 -12.99 -5.45 13.10
CA ASP A 253 -11.89 -4.63 13.64
C ASP A 253 -10.61 -5.46 13.84
N GLU A 254 -10.72 -6.66 14.41
CA GLU A 254 -9.58 -7.57 14.58
C GLU A 254 -9.06 -8.06 13.23
N ILE A 255 -9.95 -8.41 12.30
CA ILE A 255 -9.59 -8.83 10.94
C ILE A 255 -8.85 -7.69 10.22
N PHE A 256 -9.33 -6.46 10.33
CA PHE A 256 -8.66 -5.27 9.78
C PHE A 256 -7.23 -5.14 10.33
N GLU A 257 -7.06 -5.21 11.66
CA GLU A 257 -5.75 -5.06 12.31
C GLU A 257 -4.76 -6.17 11.92
N VAL A 258 -5.21 -7.43 11.90
CA VAL A 258 -4.39 -8.57 11.47
C VAL A 258 -4.00 -8.45 9.99
N THR A 259 -4.93 -8.02 9.12
CA THR A 259 -4.65 -7.81 7.70
C THR A 259 -3.59 -6.73 7.50
N VAL A 260 -3.72 -5.61 8.23
CA VAL A 260 -2.74 -4.52 8.22
C VAL A 260 -1.38 -5.00 8.72
N ALA A 261 -1.34 -5.70 9.85
CA ALA A 261 -0.09 -6.20 10.43
C ALA A 261 0.62 -7.20 9.49
N ALA A 262 -0.13 -8.11 8.86
CA ALA A 262 0.39 -9.05 7.88
C ALA A 262 0.98 -8.33 6.65
N ALA A 263 0.24 -7.39 6.05
CA ALA A 263 0.70 -6.63 4.88
C ALA A 263 1.94 -5.78 5.19
N VAL A 264 1.93 -5.06 6.31
CA VAL A 264 3.06 -4.23 6.76
C VAL A 264 4.28 -5.08 7.09
N GLY A 265 4.09 -6.21 7.78
CA GLY A 265 5.17 -7.15 8.09
C GLY A 265 5.86 -7.70 6.85
N ALA A 266 5.09 -8.14 5.86
CA ALA A 266 5.63 -8.62 4.58
C ALA A 266 6.40 -7.51 3.84
N ALA A 267 5.83 -6.31 3.76
CA ALA A 267 6.46 -5.19 3.07
C ALA A 267 7.76 -4.72 3.72
N LEU A 268 7.79 -4.69 5.07
CA LEU A 268 9.00 -4.34 5.82
C LEU A 268 10.09 -5.41 5.65
N ARG A 269 9.75 -6.71 5.63
CA ARG A 269 10.72 -7.76 5.34
C ARG A 269 11.34 -7.61 3.95
N SER A 270 10.53 -7.40 2.91
CA SER A 270 11.03 -7.12 1.56
C SER A 270 11.93 -5.88 1.54
N PHE A 271 11.50 -4.79 2.17
CA PHE A 271 12.29 -3.56 2.24
C PHE A 271 13.63 -3.74 2.95
N ASP A 272 13.65 -4.46 4.08
CA ASP A 272 14.85 -4.73 4.85
C ASP A 272 15.81 -5.66 4.08
N ALA A 273 15.29 -6.67 3.36
CA ALA A 273 16.08 -7.53 2.48
C ALA A 273 16.72 -6.75 1.32
N GLY A 274 15.94 -5.90 0.64
CA GLY A 274 16.47 -5.02 -0.41
C GLY A 274 17.55 -4.06 0.10
N ARG A 275 17.40 -3.54 1.32
CA ARG A 275 18.46 -2.71 1.95
C ARG A 275 19.69 -3.51 2.36
N ALA A 276 19.53 -4.78 2.76
CA ALA A 276 20.63 -5.65 3.16
C ALA A 276 21.49 -6.03 1.95
N ALA A 277 20.86 -6.38 0.81
CA ALA A 277 21.55 -6.69 -0.44
C ALA A 277 22.49 -5.55 -0.89
N LEU A 278 22.08 -4.29 -0.69
CA LEU A 278 22.90 -3.11 -1.02
C LEU A 278 24.09 -2.86 -0.07
N LYS A 279 24.18 -3.58 1.07
CA LYS A 279 25.30 -3.46 2.03
C LYS A 279 26.34 -4.56 1.87
N GLN A 280 26.01 -5.62 1.15
CA GLN A 280 26.84 -6.81 0.97
C GLN A 280 27.72 -6.73 -0.28
N ASP A 281 27.54 -5.69 -1.10
CA ASP A 281 28.32 -5.32 -2.28
C ASP A 281 29.30 -4.18 -1.93
#